data_AF-A0A5S3YKI5-F1
#
_entry.id   AF-A0A5S3YKI5-F1
#
_cell.length_a   1.000
_cell.length_b   1.000
_cell.length_c   1.000
_cell.angle_alpha   90.00
_cell.angle_beta   90.00
_cell.angle_gamma   90.00
#
_symmetry.space_group_name_H-M   'P 1'
#
loop_
_entity.id
_entity.type
_entity.pdbx_description
1 polymer ?
#
loop_
_entity_poly.entity_id
_entity_poly.type
_entity_poly.pdbx_seq_one_letter_code
_entity_poly.pdbx_strand_id
1 'polypeptide(L)'
;NKLVEQKVSITSRKPQTTRHRIMGIHTEGNYQAVYVDTPGLHIEEKRAINRLMNRAASSSIGDVELVIFVVEGTHWTPDDEMVLAKVKDSGRPILVVMNKTEQVKDKDLLMPHIQ
;
A
#
# COMPACT_ATOMS: atom_id res chain seq x y z
N ASN A 1 -7.97 -1.58 7.94
CA ASN A 1 -8.84 -1.87 9.10
C ASN A 1 -8.09 -2.01 10.42
N LYS A 2 -7.09 -2.90 10.60
CA LYS A 2 -6.40 -3.04 11.90
C LYS A 2 -5.86 -1.72 12.48
N LEU A 3 -5.28 -0.85 11.65
CA LEU A 3 -4.76 0.46 12.08
C LEU A 3 -5.83 1.50 12.47
N VAL A 4 -7.07 1.30 12.03
CA VAL A 4 -8.20 2.21 12.30
C VAL A 4 -9.16 1.59 13.31
N GLU A 5 -8.91 0.34 13.71
CA GLU A 5 -9.73 -0.55 14.56
C GLU A 5 -11.21 -0.71 14.17
N GLN A 6 -11.64 -0.02 13.12
CA GLN A 6 -12.97 -0.10 12.54
C GLN A 6 -12.89 -0.59 11.09
N LYS A 7 -14.00 -1.17 10.63
CA LYS A 7 -14.13 -1.73 9.28
C LYS A 7 -14.43 -0.63 8.26
N VAL A 8 -13.51 0.32 8.11
CA VAL A 8 -13.66 1.50 7.24
C VAL A 8 -13.26 1.19 5.78
N SER A 9 -12.29 0.31 5.56
CA SER A 9 -11.86 -0.12 4.22
C SER A 9 -12.63 -1.35 3.75
N ILE A 10 -12.98 -1.38 2.45
CA ILE A 10 -13.59 -2.55 1.80
C ILE A 10 -12.55 -3.68 1.72
N THR A 11 -12.77 -4.76 2.48
CA THR A 11 -11.91 -5.94 2.44
C THR A 11 -12.51 -7.02 1.55
N SER A 12 -11.79 -7.47 0.52
CA SER A 12 -12.15 -8.62 -0.31
C SER A 12 -10.90 -9.42 -0.69
N ARG A 13 -11.08 -10.73 -0.95
CA ARG A 13 -10.02 -11.58 -1.50
C ARG A 13 -9.82 -11.39 -3.01
N LYS A 14 -10.69 -10.61 -3.68
CA LYS A 14 -10.56 -10.30 -5.10
C LYS A 14 -9.61 -9.11 -5.29
N PRO A 15 -8.59 -9.21 -6.16
CA PRO A 15 -7.78 -8.05 -6.54
C PRO A 15 -8.65 -6.86 -6.98
N GLN A 16 -8.11 -5.64 -6.84
CA GLN A 16 -8.73 -4.38 -7.32
C GLN A 16 -10.07 -4.01 -6.64
N THR A 17 -10.19 -4.23 -5.33
CA THR A 17 -11.42 -3.92 -4.59
C THR A 17 -11.59 -2.43 -4.27
N THR A 18 -10.49 -1.71 -4.00
CA THR A 18 -10.51 -0.26 -3.76
C THR A 18 -10.41 0.48 -5.10
N ARG A 19 -11.51 1.13 -5.52
CA ARG A 19 -11.58 1.89 -6.79
C ARG A 19 -11.59 3.41 -6.61
N HIS A 20 -11.84 3.87 -5.39
CA HIS A 20 -11.82 5.26 -4.97
C HIS A 20 -10.96 5.37 -3.71
N ARG A 21 -10.37 6.55 -3.47
CA ARG A 21 -9.62 6.85 -2.26
C ARG A 21 -10.52 6.68 -1.04
N ILE A 22 -10.18 5.78 -0.11
CA ILE A 22 -10.91 5.63 1.16
C ILE A 22 -10.08 6.29 2.26
N MET A 23 -10.71 7.14 3.07
CA MET A 23 -10.05 7.77 4.23
C MET A 23 -10.50 7.09 5.51
N GLY A 24 -9.55 6.69 6.35
CA GLY A 24 -9.79 6.23 7.72
C GLY A 24 -9.13 7.18 8.70
N ILE A 25 -9.84 7.58 9.76
CA ILE A 25 -9.31 8.51 10.77
C ILE A 25 -9.13 7.73 12.07
N HIS A 26 -7.93 7.78 12.63
CA HIS A 26 -7.62 7.24 13.96
C HIS A 26 -7.18 8.39 14.86
N THR A 27 -7.87 8.59 15.98
CA THR A 27 -7.54 9.65 16.95
C THR A 27 -7.24 9.02 18.29
N GLU A 28 -6.08 9.33 18.86
CA GLU A 28 -5.64 8.84 20.16
C GLU A 28 -5.03 9.98 20.96
N GLY A 29 -5.69 10.36 22.06
CA GLY A 29 -5.30 11.51 22.87
C GLY A 29 -5.20 12.80 22.05
N ASN A 30 -3.99 13.36 21.97
CA ASN A 30 -3.69 14.60 21.23
C ASN A 30 -3.23 14.35 19.79
N TYR A 31 -3.28 13.11 19.29
CA TYR A 31 -2.80 12.73 17.97
C TYR A 31 -3.96 12.28 17.08
N GLN A 32 -3.91 12.65 15.80
CA GLN A 32 -4.84 12.18 14.79
C GLN A 32 -4.07 11.77 13.52
N ALA A 33 -4.27 10.53 13.09
CA ALA A 33 -3.75 10.00 11.84
C ALA A 33 -4.89 9.82 10.83
N VAL A 34 -4.69 10.33 9.62
CA VAL A 34 -5.60 10.13 8.48
C VAL A 34 -4.96 9.15 7.51
N TYR A 35 -5.47 7.93 7.48
CA TYR A 35 -5.04 6.88 6.57
C TYR A 35 -5.75 7.03 5.24
N VAL A 36 -4.97 7.05 4.17
CA VAL A 36 -5.46 7.12 2.81
C VAL A 36 -5.22 5.77 2.13
N ASP A 37 -6.29 5.01 1.92
CA ASP A 37 -6.23 3.75 1.18
C ASP A 37 -6.31 4.05 -0.32
N THR A 38 -5.32 3.53 -1.05
CA THR A 38 -5.19 3.74 -2.49
C THR A 38 -5.52 2.47 -3.26
N PRO A 39 -6.10 2.59 -4.47
CA PRO A 39 -6.20 1.44 -5.37
C PRO A 39 -4.83 0.82 -5.61
N GLY A 40 -4.76 -0.52 -5.68
CA GLY A 40 -3.52 -1.21 -6.06
C GLY A 40 -3.04 -0.73 -7.43
N LEU A 41 -1.78 -0.32 -7.49
CA LEU A 41 -1.12 0.11 -8.73
C LEU A 41 -0.80 -1.12 -9.59
N HIS A 42 -1.14 -1.08 -10.88
CA HIS A 42 -0.88 -2.17 -11.82
C HIS A 42 -0.23 -1.62 -13.09
N ILE A 43 0.74 -2.34 -13.65
CA ILE A 43 1.44 -1.98 -14.89
C ILE A 43 0.49 -2.01 -16.10
N GLU A 44 -0.49 -2.92 -16.12
CA GLU A 44 -1.38 -3.04 -17.27
C GLU A 44 -2.38 -1.88 -17.36
N GLU A 45 -2.01 -0.82 -18.07
CA GLU A 45 -2.87 0.36 -18.30
C GLU A 45 -3.84 0.21 -19.49
N LYS A 46 -4.05 -1.01 -20.01
CA LYS A 46 -4.84 -1.25 -21.23
C LYS A 46 -6.29 -0.75 -21.13
N ARG A 47 -6.86 -0.70 -19.91
CA ARG A 47 -8.24 -0.27 -19.68
C ARG A 47 -8.27 1.12 -19.04
N ALA A 48 -9.20 1.97 -19.49
CA ALA A 48 -9.35 3.34 -18.96
C ALA A 48 -9.52 3.39 -17.43
N ILE A 49 -10.11 2.35 -16.84
CA ILE A 49 -10.26 2.22 -15.38
C ILE A 49 -8.91 2.09 -14.67
N ASN A 50 -7.93 1.41 -15.26
CA ASN A 50 -6.60 1.23 -14.67
C ASN A 50 -5.83 2.56 -14.68
N ARG A 51 -5.96 3.35 -15.76
CA ARG A 51 -5.40 4.72 -15.80
C ARG A 51 -6.00 5.64 -14.73
N LEU A 52 -7.32 5.56 -14.51
CA LEU A 52 -7.99 6.32 -13.47
C LEU A 52 -7.49 5.91 -12.07
N MET A 53 -7.38 4.60 -11.82
CA MET A 53 -6.86 4.07 -10.56
C MET A 53 -5.39 4.48 -10.32
N ASN A 54 -4.54 4.38 -11.33
CA ASN A 54 -3.13 4.80 -11.25
C ASN A 54 -3.00 6.31 -10.97
N ARG A 55 -3.85 7.14 -11.57
CA ARG A 55 -3.90 8.58 -11.29
C ARG A 55 -4.34 8.86 -9.85
N ALA A 56 -5.39 8.19 -9.37
CA ALA A 56 -5.88 8.35 -8.00
C ALA A 56 -4.82 7.94 -6.96
N ALA A 57 -4.12 6.82 -7.20
CA ALA A 57 -3.02 6.37 -6.35
C ALA A 57 -1.83 7.35 -6.37
N SER A 58 -1.41 7.81 -7.56
CA SER A 58 -0.30 8.77 -7.69
C SER A 58 -0.63 10.13 -7.03
N SER A 59 -1.88 10.62 -7.17
CA SER A 59 -2.34 11.83 -6.50
C SER A 59 -2.28 11.69 -4.98
N SER A 60 -2.67 10.52 -4.45
CA SER A 60 -2.70 10.28 -3.00
C SER A 60 -1.30 10.26 -2.39
N ILE A 61 -0.29 9.79 -3.13
CA ILE A 61 1.12 9.82 -2.68
C ILE A 61 1.61 11.27 -2.49
N GLY A 62 1.12 12.22 -3.31
CA GLY A 62 1.46 13.63 -3.18
C GLY A 62 0.91 14.30 -1.92
N ASP A 63 -0.23 13.82 -1.41
CA ASP A 63 -0.97 14.43 -0.30
C ASP A 63 -0.52 13.93 1.09
N VAL A 64 0.33 12.90 1.17
CA VAL A 64 0.68 12.23 2.43
C VAL A 64 2.05 12.63 2.97
N GLU A 65 2.20 12.56 4.28
CA GLU A 65 3.46 12.83 5.00
C GLU A 65 4.33 11.59 5.17
N LEU A 66 3.73 10.39 5.12
CA LEU A 66 4.39 9.09 5.24
C LEU A 66 3.71 8.08 4.30
N VAL A 67 4.50 7.30 3.59
CA VAL A 67 4.00 6.18 2.78
C VAL A 67 4.29 4.85 3.47
N ILE A 68 3.27 4.03 3.64
CA ILE A 68 3.40 2.64 4.11
C ILE A 68 3.38 1.73 2.88
N PHE A 69 4.54 1.22 2.48
CA PHE A 69 4.67 0.32 1.33
C PHE A 69 4.62 -1.13 1.80
N VAL A 70 3.51 -1.82 1.52
CA VAL A 70 3.26 -3.18 1.98
C VAL A 70 3.60 -4.19 0.89
N VAL A 71 4.47 -5.15 1.20
CA VAL A 71 4.91 -6.22 0.28
C VAL A 71 4.57 -7.60 0.86
N GLU A 72 4.46 -8.62 0.01
CA GLU A 72 4.06 -9.98 0.42
C GLU A 72 5.26 -10.90 0.63
N GLY A 73 5.70 -11.07 1.88
CA GLY A 73 6.82 -11.95 2.24
C GLY A 73 8.05 -11.70 1.38
N THR A 74 8.53 -12.75 0.70
CA THR A 74 9.63 -12.69 -0.28
C THR A 74 9.15 -12.64 -1.73
N HIS A 75 7.84 -12.46 -1.97
CA HIS A 75 7.26 -12.36 -3.30
C HIS A 75 7.44 -10.94 -3.83
N TRP A 76 8.20 -10.80 -4.92
CA TRP A 76 8.43 -9.52 -5.59
C TRP A 76 8.01 -9.64 -7.05
N THR A 77 7.18 -8.71 -7.50
CA THR A 77 6.65 -8.65 -8.86
C THR A 77 7.04 -7.36 -9.57
N PRO A 78 6.91 -7.30 -10.90
CA PRO A 78 7.08 -6.04 -11.63
C PRO A 78 6.15 -4.92 -11.14
N ASP A 79 4.94 -5.25 -10.67
CA ASP A 79 4.02 -4.26 -10.11
C ASP A 79 4.60 -3.63 -8.83
N ASP A 80 5.24 -4.43 -7.97
CA ASP A 80 5.92 -3.94 -6.76
C ASP A 80 7.08 -2.99 -7.10
N GLU A 81 7.87 -3.33 -8.12
CA GLU A 81 8.95 -2.48 -8.62
C GLU A 81 8.43 -1.12 -9.12
N MET A 82 7.30 -1.14 -9.85
CA MET A 82 6.66 0.08 -10.35
C MET A 82 6.10 0.94 -9.22
N VAL A 83 5.51 0.33 -8.18
CA VAL A 83 5.08 1.06 -6.98
C VAL A 83 6.28 1.68 -6.29
N LEU A 84 7.35 0.91 -6.08
CA LEU A 84 8.56 1.38 -5.41
C LEU A 84 9.17 2.59 -6.13
N ALA A 85 9.25 2.56 -7.47
CA ALA A 85 9.74 3.68 -8.27
C ALA A 85 8.90 4.96 -8.02
N LYS A 86 7.57 4.86 -8.09
CA LYS A 86 6.66 5.99 -7.84
C LYS A 86 6.78 6.56 -6.43
N VAL A 87 6.91 5.67 -5.44
CA VAL A 87 7.01 6.07 -4.04
C VAL A 87 8.37 6.72 -3.78
N LYS A 88 9.47 6.22 -4.36
CA LYS A 88 10.80 6.85 -4.27
C LYS A 88 10.81 8.25 -4.88
N ASP A 89 10.21 8.40 -6.06
CA ASP A 89 10.14 9.70 -6.76
C ASP A 89 9.33 10.75 -5.98
N SER A 90 8.47 10.33 -5.04
CA SER A 90 7.67 11.25 -4.24
C SER A 90 8.48 12.06 -3.21
N GLY A 91 9.70 11.60 -2.86
CA GLY A 91 10.53 12.21 -1.81
C GLY A 91 9.94 12.12 -0.39
N ARG A 92 8.84 11.37 -0.21
CA ARG A 92 8.22 11.16 1.11
C ARG A 92 8.98 10.09 1.90
N PRO A 93 8.99 10.17 3.24
CA PRO A 93 9.38 9.05 4.09
C PRO A 93 8.60 7.78 3.73
N ILE A 94 9.31 6.64 3.68
CA ILE A 94 8.75 5.34 3.28
C ILE A 94 8.99 4.36 4.42
N LEU A 95 7.91 3.76 4.92
CA LEU A 95 7.95 2.61 5.80
C LEU A 95 7.62 1.36 4.97
N VAL A 96 8.59 0.47 4.79
CA VAL A 96 8.38 -0.82 4.12
C VAL A 96 7.87 -1.82 5.14
N VAL A 97 6.76 -2.49 4.83
CA VAL A 97 6.13 -3.48 5.70
C VAL A 97 6.02 -4.80 4.94
N MET A 98 6.79 -5.78 5.37
CA MET A 98 6.61 -7.16 4.92
C MET A 98 5.41 -7.79 5.61
N ASN A 99 4.39 -8.08 4.83
CA ASN A 99 3.16 -8.74 5.27
C ASN A 99 3.18 -10.22 4.88
N LYS A 100 2.32 -11.03 5.52
CA LYS A 100 2.19 -12.47 5.30
C LYS A 100 3.48 -13.28 5.51
N THR A 101 4.35 -12.83 6.41
CA THR A 101 5.62 -13.53 6.72
C THR A 101 5.39 -14.92 7.31
N GLU A 102 4.19 -15.21 7.85
CA GLU A 102 3.80 -16.55 8.29
C GLU A 102 3.69 -17.58 7.16
N GLN A 103 3.57 -17.14 5.91
CA GLN A 103 3.44 -18.01 4.74
C GLN A 103 4.80 -18.37 4.12
N VAL A 104 5.87 -17.70 4.55
CA VAL A 104 7.23 -18.01 4.12
C VAL A 104 7.71 -19.22 4.93
N LYS A 105 7.78 -20.38 4.25
CA LYS A 105 8.13 -21.67 4.88
C LYS A 105 9.54 -21.68 5.45
N ASP A 106 10.47 -21.02 4.78
CA ASP A 106 11.87 -20.91 5.18
C ASP A 106 12.14 -19.48 5.65
N LYS A 107 12.24 -19.31 6.98
CA LYS A 107 12.43 -18.00 7.60
C LYS A 107 13.84 -17.44 7.39
N ASP A 108 14.81 -18.29 7.03
CA ASP A 108 16.17 -17.82 6.75
C ASP A 108 16.20 -16.96 5.49
N LEU A 109 15.21 -17.14 4.59
CA LEU A 109 15.00 -16.27 3.42
C LEU A 109 14.53 -14.86 3.77
N LEU A 110 14.02 -14.61 4.99
CA LEU A 110 13.57 -13.28 5.40
C LEU A 110 14.72 -12.41 5.92
N MET A 111 15.72 -13.01 6.56
CA MET A 111 16.81 -12.31 7.24
C MET A 111 17.56 -11.30 6.36
N PRO A 112 17.87 -11.59 5.07
CA PRO A 112 18.54 -10.64 4.19
C PRO A 112 17.71 -9.40 3.84
N HIS A 113 16.40 -9.42 4.09
CA HIS A 113 15.47 -8.35 3.72
C HIS A 113 15.00 -7.48 4.91
N ILE A 114 15.39 -7.83 6.15
CA ILE A 114 14.96 -7.14 7.39
C ILE A 114 16.11 -6.29 7.99
N GLN A 115 17.34 -6.44 7.49
CA GLN A 115 18.53 -5.73 7.99
C GLN A 115 18.63 -4.28 7.49
#